data_AF-A0A0D0SFG8-F1
#
_entry.id   AF-A0A0D0SFG8-F1
#
_cell.length_a   1.000
_cell.length_b   1.000
_cell.length_c   1.000
_cell.angle_alpha   90.00
_cell.angle_beta   90.00
_cell.angle_gamma   90.00
#
_symmetry.space_group_name_H-M   'P 1'
#
loop_
_entity.id
_entity.type
_entity.pdbx_description
1 polymer ?
#
loop_
_entity_poly.entity_id
_entity_poly.type
_entity_poly.pdbx_seq_one_letter_code
_entity_poly.pdbx_strand_id
1 'polypeptide(L)'
;MDVLGFIDPGITVNIVKDGSIVEKKKLQLPNKLTNIVRCKNPRCITSIEQELPQVFFLADPREKIYRCQYCEEKYDGKRQKHHH
;
A
#
# COMPACT_ATOMS: atom_id res chain seq x y z
N MET A 1 7.70 4.74 -5.06
CA MET A 1 6.69 4.30 -6.06
C MET A 1 5.59 3.46 -5.39
N ASP A 2 5.46 3.57 -4.06
CA ASP A 2 4.84 2.54 -3.22
C ASP A 2 3.35 2.80 -3.01
N VAL A 3 2.96 4.08 -2.97
CA VAL A 3 1.56 4.53 -2.85
C VAL A 3 0.73 4.05 -4.05
N LEU A 4 1.24 4.25 -5.28
CA LEU A 4 0.52 3.90 -6.51
C LEU A 4 0.35 2.38 -6.66
N GLY A 5 1.39 1.60 -6.35
CA GLY A 5 1.31 0.13 -6.38
C GLY A 5 0.39 -0.47 -5.31
N PHE A 6 0.19 0.24 -4.20
CA PHE A 6 -0.77 -0.15 -3.16
C PHE A 6 -2.22 0.20 -3.52
N ILE A 7 -2.47 1.40 -4.07
CA ILE A 7 -3.82 1.87 -4.42
C ILE A 7 -4.39 1.08 -5.60
N ASP A 8 -3.61 0.87 -6.67
CA ASP A 8 -4.05 0.13 -7.85
C ASP A 8 -2.93 -0.75 -8.44
N PRO A 9 -2.79 -1.98 -7.91
CA PRO A 9 -1.91 -2.99 -8.47
C PRO A 9 -2.46 -3.47 -9.83
N GLY A 10 -2.05 -2.79 -10.90
CA GLY A 10 -2.50 -3.03 -12.28
C GLY A 10 -2.23 -1.85 -13.22
N ILE A 11 -2.05 -0.65 -12.68
CA ILE A 11 -1.71 0.54 -13.48
C ILE A 11 -0.34 0.35 -14.13
N THR A 12 -0.30 0.58 -15.44
CA THR A 12 0.94 0.69 -16.20
C THR A 12 1.36 2.15 -16.24
N VAL A 13 2.53 2.46 -15.68
CA VAL A 13 3.11 3.80 -15.75
C VAL A 13 3.91 3.90 -17.04
N ASN A 14 3.49 4.75 -17.97
CA ASN A 14 4.27 5.10 -19.16
C ASN A 14 5.25 6.22 -18.79
N ILE A 15 6.54 5.98 -18.95
CA ILE A 15 7.56 7.01 -18.79
C ILE A 15 7.80 7.63 -20.18
N VAL A 16 7.57 8.94 -20.29
CA VAL A 16 7.76 9.71 -21.55
C VAL A 16 9.00 10.57 -21.42
N LYS A 17 9.89 10.49 -22.41
CA LYS A 17 11.07 11.35 -22.54
C LYS A 17 11.14 11.87 -23.97
N ASP A 18 11.35 13.17 -24.12
CA ASP A 18 11.46 13.84 -25.42
C ASP A 18 10.26 13.57 -26.36
N GLY A 19 9.04 13.53 -25.79
CA GLY A 19 7.80 13.32 -26.55
C GLY A 19 7.52 11.87 -26.97
N SER A 20 8.37 10.91 -26.57
CA SER A 20 8.21 9.49 -26.89
C SER A 20 8.12 8.62 -25.63
N ILE A 21 7.34 7.53 -25.68
CA ILE A 21 7.24 6.57 -24.58
C ILE A 21 8.51 5.73 -24.57
N VAL A 22 9.31 5.86 -23.52
CA VAL A 22 10.61 5.17 -23.40
C VAL A 22 10.54 3.93 -22.51
N GLU A 23 9.56 3.83 -21.60
CA GLU A 23 9.42 2.67 -20.71
C GLU A 23 7.96 2.47 -20.27
N LYS A 24 7.53 1.21 -20.13
CA LYS A 24 6.27 0.83 -19.50
C LYS A 24 6.55 0.02 -18.24
N LYS A 25 6.37 0.64 -17.08
CA LYS A 25 6.60 -0.02 -15.79
C LYS A 25 5.28 -0.55 -15.23
N LYS A 26 5.18 -1.87 -15.07
CA LYS A 26 4.09 -2.49 -14.29
C LYS A 26 4.36 -2.23 -12.81
N LEU A 27 3.43 -1.58 -12.14
CA LEU A 27 3.50 -1.38 -10.70
C LEU A 27 3.28 -2.73 -10.00
N GLN A 28 4.27 -3.13 -9.20
CA GLN A 28 4.16 -4.30 -8.32
C GLN A 28 3.67 -3.86 -6.93
N LEU A 29 3.10 -4.81 -6.19
CA LEU A 29 2.76 -4.59 -4.78
C LEU A 29 4.05 -4.34 -3.98
N PRO A 30 4.15 -3.24 -3.24
CA PRO A 30 5.31 -3.01 -2.38
C PRO A 30 5.32 -4.00 -1.21
N ASN A 31 6.48 -4.53 -0.85
CA ASN A 31 6.59 -5.45 0.30
C ASN A 31 6.32 -4.76 1.65
N LYS A 32 6.43 -3.42 1.70
CA LYS A 32 6.28 -2.60 2.91
C LYS A 32 5.63 -1.27 2.58
N LEU A 33 4.72 -0.85 3.45
CA LEU A 33 4.07 0.46 3.45
C LEU A 33 4.46 1.19 4.72
N THR A 34 4.90 2.43 4.59
CA THR A 34 5.22 3.31 5.72
C THR A 34 4.41 4.58 5.58
N ASN A 35 3.55 4.86 6.56
CA ASN A 35 2.68 6.04 6.61
C ASN A 35 1.70 6.21 5.43
N ILE A 36 1.39 5.11 4.73
CA ILE A 36 0.41 5.10 3.62
C ILE A 36 -1.01 4.81 4.12
N VAL A 37 -1.12 3.91 5.10
CA VAL A 37 -2.38 3.50 5.73
C VAL A 37 -2.21 3.47 7.25
N ARG A 38 -3.32 3.55 7.98
CA ARG A 38 -3.33 3.53 9.46
C ARG A 38 -3.90 2.23 10.00
N CYS A 39 -3.33 1.74 11.09
CA CYS A 39 -3.89 0.64 11.86
C CYS A 39 -5.15 1.08 12.60
N LYS A 40 -6.20 0.27 12.49
CA LYS A 40 -7.52 0.51 13.12
C LYS A 40 -7.72 -0.29 14.40
N ASN A 41 -6.77 -1.15 14.77
CA ASN A 41 -6.83 -1.88 16.03
C ASN A 41 -6.59 -0.89 17.17
N PRO A 42 -7.58 -0.59 18.03
CA PRO A 42 -7.45 0.41 19.09
C PRO A 42 -6.42 0.03 20.16
N ARG A 43 -5.99 -1.25 20.19
CA ARG A 43 -4.95 -1.75 21.10
C ARG A 43 -3.55 -1.71 20.49
N CYS A 44 -3.39 -1.24 19.26
CA CYS A 44 -2.09 -1.13 18.62
C CYS A 44 -1.29 0.04 19.22
N ILE A 45 0.01 -0.16 19.44
CA ILE A 45 0.89 0.90 19.96
C ILE A 45 0.88 2.15 19.10
N THR A 46 0.76 2.01 17.77
CA THR A 46 0.68 3.13 16.82
C THR A 46 -0.66 3.88 16.83
N SER A 47 -1.66 3.38 17.56
CA SER A 47 -2.94 4.06 17.79
C SER A 47 -2.92 4.86 19.09
N ILE A 48 -1.94 4.59 19.97
CA ILE A 48 -1.74 5.24 21.27
C ILE A 48 -0.64 6.31 21.12
N GLU A 49 0.51 5.93 20.57
CA GLU A 49 1.69 6.78 20.39
C GLU A 49 1.73 7.37 18.97
N GLN A 50 1.58 8.68 18.85
CA GLN A 50 1.47 9.37 17.55
C GLN A 50 2.81 9.55 16.83
N GLU A 51 3.93 9.41 17.54
CA GLU A 51 5.28 9.55 16.99
C GLU A 51 5.77 8.28 16.27
N LEU A 52 5.04 7.17 16.38
CA LEU A 52 5.40 5.91 15.73
C LEU A 52 4.91 5.87 14.28
N PRO A 53 5.75 5.44 13.32
CA PRO A 53 5.33 5.30 11.94
C PRO A 53 4.31 4.16 11.80
N GLN A 54 3.33 4.36 10.93
CA GLN A 54 2.35 3.35 10.56
C GLN A 54 2.97 2.41 9.53
N VAL A 55 3.35 1.22 9.96
CA VAL A 55 4.08 0.27 9.11
C VAL A 55 3.26 -0.99 8.88
N PHE A 56 3.14 -1.35 7.60
CA PHE A 56 2.48 -2.58 7.15
C PHE A 56 3.39 -3.34 6.20
N PHE A 57 3.37 -4.66 6.28
CA PHE A 57 4.12 -5.54 5.36
C PHE A 57 3.17 -6.43 4.57
N LEU A 58 3.56 -6.77 3.33
CA LEU A 58 2.82 -7.68 2.47
C LEU A 58 2.97 -9.11 3.00
N ALA A 59 1.96 -9.58 3.73
CA ALA A 59 1.93 -10.90 4.34
C ALA A 59 1.51 -11.98 3.32
N ASP A 60 0.65 -11.63 2.37
CA ASP A 60 0.27 -12.51 1.26
C ASP A 60 0.18 -11.72 -0.05
N PRO A 61 1.14 -11.89 -0.98
CA PRO A 61 1.11 -11.25 -2.30
C PRO A 61 -0.05 -11.72 -3.19
N ARG A 62 -0.51 -12.97 -3.05
CA ARG A 62 -1.57 -13.56 -3.89
C ARG A 62 -2.92 -12.97 -3.49
N GLU A 63 -3.19 -12.95 -2.18
CA GLU A 63 -4.42 -12.40 -1.61
C GLU A 63 -4.34 -10.88 -1.33
N LYS A 64 -3.20 -10.26 -1.64
CA LYS A 64 -2.91 -8.83 -1.42
C LYS A 64 -3.10 -8.40 0.05
N ILE A 65 -2.74 -9.28 0.97
CA ILE A 65 -2.93 -9.07 2.40
C ILE A 65 -1.73 -8.31 2.96
N TYR A 66 -2.01 -7.16 3.56
CA TYR A 66 -1.06 -6.45 4.39
C TYR A 66 -1.38 -6.64 5.87
N ARG A 67 -0.34 -6.74 6.70
CA ARG A 67 -0.48 -6.80 8.17
C ARG A 67 0.33 -5.70 8.84
N CYS A 68 -0.20 -5.18 9.93
CA CYS A 68 0.49 -4.18 10.74
C CYS A 68 1.77 -4.79 11.33
N GLN A 69 2.90 -4.09 11.26
CA GLN A 69 4.16 -4.58 11.84
C GLN A 69 4.08 -4.73 13.37
N TYR A 70 3.17 -4.02 14.04
CA TYR A 70 3.15 -3.94 15.50
C TYR A 70 2.16 -4.88 16.18
N CYS A 71 0.94 -5.01 15.64
CA CYS A 71 -0.11 -5.86 16.23
C CYS A 71 -0.54 -7.01 15.32
N GLU A 72 0.11 -7.17 14.17
CA GLU A 72 -0.18 -8.18 13.14
C GLU A 72 -1.60 -8.15 12.56
N GLU A 73 -2.43 -7.17 12.97
CA GLU A 73 -3.79 -7.00 12.47
C GLU A 73 -3.78 -6.88 10.94
N LYS A 74 -4.70 -7.62 10.31
CA LYS A 74 -4.89 -7.54 8.86
C LYS A 74 -5.43 -6.15 8.51
N TYR A 75 -4.86 -5.54 7.48
CA TYR A 75 -5.41 -4.30 6.94
C TYR A 75 -6.77 -4.58 6.26
N ASP A 76 -7.85 -4.12 6.91
CA ASP A 76 -9.22 -4.15 6.38
C ASP A 76 -9.57 -2.76 5.79
N GLY A 77 -8.88 -2.44 4.69
CA GLY A 77 -9.25 -1.32 3.84
C GLY A 77 -10.44 -1.74 3.00
N LYS A 78 -11.67 -1.41 3.44
CA LYS A 78 -12.85 -1.50 2.56
C LYS A 78 -12.46 -0.88 1.22
N ARG A 79 -12.35 -1.71 0.18
CA ARG A 79 -12.14 -1.29 -1.21
C ARG A 79 -13.13 -0.16 -1.48
N GLN A 80 -12.66 1.06 -1.71
CA GLN A 80 -13.46 2.03 -2.43
C GLN A 80 -13.64 1.44 -3.82
N LYS A 81 -14.71 0.65 -3.99
CA LYS A 81 -15.18 0.27 -5.32
C LYS A 81 -15.57 1.60 -5.94
N HIS A 82 -14.72 2.14 -6.81
CA HIS A 82 -15.15 3.12 -7.78
C HIS A 82 -16.21 2.42 -8.64
N HIS A 83 -17.47 2.57 -8.24
CA HIS A 83 -18.61 2.39 -9.12
C HIS A 83 -18.41 3.40 -10.27
N HIS A 84 -18.10 2.89 -11.46
CA HIS A 84 -18.55 3.48 -12.70
C HIS A 84 -19.72 2.64 -13.19
#